data_AF-A0A945H3E0-F1
#
_entry.id   AF-A0A945H3E0-F1
#
_cell.length_a   1.000
_cell.length_b   1.000
_cell.length_c   1.000
_cell.angle_alpha   90.00
_cell.angle_beta   90.00
_cell.angle_gamma   90.00
#
_symmetry.space_group_name_H-M   'P 1'
#
loop_
_entity.id
_entity.type
_entity.pdbx_description
1 polymer ?
#
loop_
_entity_poly.entity_id
_entity_poly.type
_entity_poly.pdbx_seq_one_letter_code
_entity_poly.pdbx_strand_id
1 'polypeptide(L)'
;RELTLSDAEAIVVGHGKTLTIQDVRLDKLGGTSSAYPNNIRCLGSDSKVIFRNVEAVLESSFSFTVGAIDVEHDFSIDGFGKTFAYSSASNLTVKSRSMLMLDRGVTFSYDSSSAANDKLVFEDSSSTLKMFGSTLYSTHTGVSLSTGRLEVNDLCIFESEADNSAEAMIINTDLDVRVRAGAALDMRGMIVYE
;
A
#
# COMPACT_ATOMS: atom_id res chain seq x y z
N ARG A 1 -11.37 -17.68 5.60
CA ARG A 1 -11.24 -17.80 7.08
C ARG A 1 -11.08 -16.39 7.62
N GLU A 2 -11.42 -16.12 8.88
CA GLU A 2 -11.34 -14.78 9.46
C GLU A 2 -10.39 -14.79 10.67
N LEU A 3 -9.55 -13.75 10.78
CA LEU A 3 -8.69 -13.47 11.92
C LEU A 3 -9.00 -12.04 12.38
N THR A 4 -9.63 -11.89 13.53
CA THR A 4 -9.91 -10.59 14.13
C THR A 4 -8.78 -10.20 15.07
N LEU A 5 -8.14 -9.07 14.82
CA LEU A 5 -7.16 -8.50 15.75
C LEU A 5 -7.90 -7.76 16.87
N SER A 6 -7.63 -8.09 18.13
CA SER A 6 -8.22 -7.35 19.25
C SER A 6 -7.43 -6.06 19.51
N ASP A 7 -8.08 -5.06 20.12
CA ASP A 7 -7.45 -3.76 20.40
C ASP A 7 -6.26 -3.84 21.39
N ALA A 8 -6.13 -4.95 22.13
CA ALA A 8 -5.08 -5.16 23.12
C ALA A 8 -3.92 -6.04 22.62
N GLU A 9 -4.00 -6.53 21.38
CA GLU A 9 -3.05 -7.50 20.85
C GLU A 9 -2.36 -6.93 19.62
N ALA A 10 -1.08 -7.25 19.49
CA ALA A 10 -0.29 -6.95 18.31
C ALA A 10 0.49 -8.19 17.89
N ILE A 11 0.51 -8.44 16.58
CA ILE A 11 1.44 -9.39 15.99
C ILE A 11 2.74 -8.64 15.76
N VAL A 12 3.78 -9.03 16.50
CA VAL A 12 5.09 -8.39 16.49
C VAL A 12 6.11 -9.33 15.85
N VAL A 13 6.63 -8.96 14.69
CA VAL A 13 7.64 -9.71 13.95
C VAL A 13 9.02 -9.30 14.46
N GLY A 14 9.74 -10.25 15.06
CA GLY A 14 11.10 -10.01 15.58
C GLY A 14 12.14 -9.75 14.47
N HIS A 15 13.31 -9.23 14.86
CA HIS A 15 14.43 -8.94 13.96
C HIS A 15 14.79 -10.12 13.05
N GLY A 16 15.01 -9.82 11.76
CA GLY A 16 15.36 -10.78 10.72
C GLY A 16 14.32 -11.89 10.50
N LYS A 17 13.08 -11.73 10.98
CA LYS A 17 12.02 -12.73 10.83
C LYS A 17 11.07 -12.37 9.70
N THR A 18 10.42 -13.41 9.20
CA THR A 18 9.34 -13.30 8.22
C THR A 18 8.07 -13.89 8.81
N LEU A 19 6.99 -13.13 8.76
CA LEU A 19 5.64 -13.59 9.05
C LEU A 19 4.87 -13.72 7.75
N THR A 20 4.28 -14.88 7.49
CA THR A 20 3.33 -15.05 6.38
C THR A 20 1.92 -15.12 6.93
N ILE A 21 1.05 -14.22 6.45
CA ILE A 21 -0.39 -14.23 6.70
C ILE A 21 -1.05 -14.66 5.40
N GLN A 22 -1.84 -15.73 5.45
CA GLN A 22 -2.39 -16.31 4.22
C GLN A 22 -3.82 -16.85 4.35
N ASP A 23 -4.56 -16.77 3.25
CA ASP A 23 -5.91 -17.33 3.07
C ASP A 23 -6.92 -16.87 4.13
N VAL A 24 -6.87 -15.58 4.47
CA VAL A 24 -7.58 -15.02 5.60
C VAL A 24 -8.09 -13.60 5.34
N ARG A 25 -9.29 -13.31 5.85
CA ARG A 25 -9.77 -11.94 6.08
C ARG A 25 -9.22 -11.49 7.43
N LEU A 26 -8.35 -10.50 7.42
CA LEU A 26 -7.82 -9.84 8.59
C LEU A 26 -8.76 -8.70 8.97
N ASP A 27 -9.52 -8.91 10.04
CA ASP A 27 -10.43 -7.90 10.57
C ASP A 27 -9.74 -7.03 11.62
N LYS A 28 -10.10 -5.75 11.62
CA LYS A 28 -9.60 -4.71 12.53
C LYS A 28 -8.11 -4.37 12.46
N LEU A 29 -7.54 -4.32 11.25
CA LEU A 29 -6.19 -3.76 11.06
C LEU A 29 -6.17 -2.26 11.45
N GLY A 30 -5.08 -1.80 12.07
CA GLY A 30 -4.97 -0.46 12.62
C GLY A 30 -5.15 -0.43 14.13
N GLY A 31 -6.13 -1.15 14.69
CA GLY A 31 -6.41 -1.12 16.12
C GLY A 31 -6.84 0.27 16.62
N THR A 32 -7.64 0.33 17.68
CA THR A 32 -8.11 1.62 18.24
C THR A 32 -7.38 2.02 19.53
N SER A 33 -6.57 1.13 20.09
CA SER A 33 -5.84 1.41 21.32
C SER A 33 -4.60 2.26 21.07
N SER A 34 -4.32 3.16 22.01
CA SER A 34 -3.07 3.92 22.02
C SER A 34 -1.84 3.06 22.28
N ALA A 35 -2.01 1.85 22.85
CA ALA A 35 -0.92 0.93 23.12
C ALA A 35 -0.43 0.22 21.84
N TYR A 36 -1.35 -0.09 20.93
CA TYR A 36 -1.06 -0.82 19.70
C TYR A 36 -1.82 -0.23 18.49
N PRO A 37 -1.52 1.02 18.10
CA PRO A 37 -2.14 1.68 16.93
C PRO A 37 -1.66 1.09 15.59
N ASN A 38 -0.74 0.12 15.63
CA ASN A 38 -0.30 -0.69 14.52
C ASN A 38 -0.19 -2.13 15.03
N ASN A 39 -1.32 -2.83 14.99
CA ASN A 39 -1.48 -4.17 15.55
C ASN A 39 -0.83 -5.29 14.70
N ILE A 40 -0.18 -4.95 13.58
CA ILE A 40 0.82 -5.77 12.90
C ILE A 40 2.06 -4.91 12.66
N ARG A 41 3.23 -5.33 13.14
CA ARG A 41 4.47 -4.55 13.00
C ARG A 41 5.72 -5.42 13.06
N CYS A 42 6.80 -4.91 12.46
CA CYS A 42 8.15 -5.46 12.62
C CYS A 42 8.96 -4.70 13.67
N LEU A 43 9.94 -5.37 14.27
CA LEU A 43 10.93 -4.75 15.16
C LEU A 43 12.21 -4.34 14.43
N GLY A 44 12.54 -4.96 13.30
CA GLY A 44 13.73 -4.67 12.50
C GLY A 44 13.43 -4.37 11.04
N SER A 45 14.24 -3.53 10.41
CA SER A 45 14.16 -3.24 8.97
C SER A 45 14.49 -4.44 8.08
N ASP A 46 15.19 -5.43 8.65
CA ASP A 46 15.52 -6.74 8.07
C ASP A 46 14.38 -7.77 8.19
N SER A 47 13.26 -7.39 8.79
CA SER A 47 12.10 -8.24 8.98
C SER A 47 11.05 -7.98 7.90
N LYS A 48 10.12 -8.92 7.72
CA LYS A 48 9.13 -8.84 6.64
C LYS A 48 7.78 -9.45 7.01
N VAL A 49 6.70 -8.87 6.51
CA VAL A 49 5.37 -9.48 6.47
C VAL A 49 5.04 -9.85 5.01
N ILE A 50 4.56 -11.08 4.80
CA ILE A 50 4.06 -11.54 3.51
C ILE A 50 2.54 -11.67 3.63
N PHE A 51 1.81 -10.91 2.82
CA PHE A 51 0.36 -11.06 2.67
C PHE A 51 0.08 -11.91 1.45
N ARG A 52 -0.51 -13.09 1.67
CA ARG A 52 -0.81 -14.05 0.60
C ARG A 52 -2.29 -14.41 0.53
N ASN A 53 -3.02 -13.92 -0.47
CA ASN A 53 -4.48 -14.10 -0.55
C ASN A 53 -5.17 -13.60 0.74
N VAL A 54 -4.98 -12.32 1.03
CA VAL A 54 -5.45 -11.66 2.26
C VAL A 54 -6.36 -10.49 1.91
N GLU A 55 -7.43 -10.36 2.68
CA GLU A 55 -8.25 -9.16 2.71
C GLU A 55 -8.09 -8.50 4.07
N ALA A 56 -7.55 -7.28 4.12
CA ALA A 56 -7.43 -6.50 5.35
C ALA A 56 -8.52 -5.44 5.43
N VAL A 57 -9.20 -5.41 6.58
CA VAL A 57 -10.23 -4.43 6.90
C VAL A 57 -9.68 -3.48 7.94
N LEU A 58 -9.57 -2.20 7.59
CA LEU A 58 -9.11 -1.16 8.49
C LEU A 58 -10.21 -0.76 9.48
N GLU A 59 -9.94 -0.90 10.77
CA GLU A 59 -10.77 -0.31 11.83
C GLU A 59 -10.41 1.19 12.02
N SER A 60 -9.13 1.48 11.89
CA SER A 60 -8.53 2.82 12.03
C SER A 60 -7.46 3.01 10.95
N SER A 61 -6.92 4.22 10.84
CA SER A 61 -5.76 4.43 9.98
C SER A 61 -4.56 3.63 10.51
N PHE A 62 -3.93 2.87 9.62
CA PHE A 62 -2.82 1.98 9.93
C PHE A 62 -1.53 2.50 9.30
N SER A 63 -0.40 2.37 10.00
CA SER A 63 0.92 2.73 9.48
C SER A 63 1.89 1.55 9.56
N PHE A 64 2.42 1.14 8.40
CA PHE A 64 3.52 0.18 8.35
C PHE A 64 4.85 0.91 8.32
N THR A 65 5.52 1.00 9.47
CA THR A 65 6.68 1.88 9.69
C THR A 65 8.04 1.19 9.59
N VAL A 66 8.11 -0.13 9.80
CA VAL A 66 9.37 -0.89 9.89
C VAL A 66 9.24 -2.22 9.17
N GLY A 67 10.31 -2.62 8.47
CA GLY A 67 10.39 -3.88 7.75
C GLY A 67 9.77 -3.81 6.37
N ALA A 68 9.82 -4.90 5.62
CA ALA A 68 9.26 -5.00 4.27
C ALA A 68 7.85 -5.61 4.28
N ILE A 69 7.10 -5.35 3.21
CA ILE A 69 5.89 -6.10 2.86
C ILE A 69 6.15 -6.80 1.52
N ASP A 70 5.82 -8.09 1.42
CA ASP A 70 5.62 -8.74 0.12
C ASP A 70 4.12 -9.09 -0.05
N VAL A 71 3.57 -8.75 -1.21
CA VAL A 71 2.24 -9.18 -1.65
C VAL A 71 2.40 -10.33 -2.62
N GLU A 72 1.89 -11.50 -2.23
CA GLU A 72 1.87 -12.71 -3.04
C GLU A 72 0.43 -13.11 -3.35
N HIS A 73 0.08 -13.33 -4.62
CA HIS A 73 -1.32 -13.39 -5.05
C HIS A 73 -2.07 -12.11 -4.68
N ASP A 74 -3.22 -12.19 -4.02
CA ASP A 74 -4.06 -11.01 -3.79
C ASP A 74 -3.88 -10.47 -2.36
N PHE A 75 -3.70 -9.15 -2.24
CA PHE A 75 -3.83 -8.41 -1.00
C PHE A 75 -4.77 -7.23 -1.20
N SER A 76 -5.95 -7.27 -0.59
CA SER A 76 -6.92 -6.19 -0.67
C SER A 76 -7.02 -5.43 0.64
N ILE A 77 -7.17 -4.11 0.54
CA ILE A 77 -7.34 -3.20 1.67
C ILE A 77 -8.70 -2.53 1.54
N ASP A 78 -9.56 -2.77 2.52
CA ASP A 78 -10.86 -2.13 2.71
C ASP A 78 -10.85 -1.29 3.99
N GLY A 79 -11.68 -0.25 4.06
CA GLY A 79 -11.69 0.71 5.15
C GLY A 79 -12.11 2.08 4.68
N PHE A 80 -13.38 2.23 4.30
CA PHE A 80 -13.91 3.51 3.79
C PHE A 80 -13.56 4.69 4.73
N GLY A 81 -12.91 5.71 4.17
CA GLY A 81 -12.48 6.90 4.91
C GLY A 81 -11.27 6.69 5.83
N LYS A 82 -10.54 5.57 5.69
CA LYS A 82 -9.34 5.25 6.46
C LYS A 82 -8.11 5.28 5.58
N THR A 83 -6.95 5.42 6.23
CA THR A 83 -5.65 5.48 5.56
C THR A 83 -4.82 4.24 5.87
N PHE A 84 -4.27 3.61 4.84
CA PHE A 84 -3.11 2.72 4.96
C PHE A 84 -1.86 3.52 4.60
N ALA A 85 -1.06 3.90 5.59
CA ALA A 85 0.19 4.62 5.39
C ALA A 85 1.36 3.64 5.33
N TYR A 86 2.09 3.65 4.21
CA TYR A 86 3.33 2.94 4.07
C TYR A 86 4.50 3.88 4.30
N SER A 87 5.11 3.81 5.49
CA SER A 87 6.18 4.71 5.92
C SER A 87 7.51 4.03 6.20
N SER A 88 7.62 2.74 5.89
CA SER A 88 8.89 2.05 6.01
C SER A 88 9.89 2.49 4.93
N ALA A 89 11.18 2.49 5.31
CA ALA A 89 12.30 2.64 4.40
C ALA A 89 12.60 1.36 3.59
N SER A 90 12.02 0.22 3.97
CA SER A 90 12.10 -1.03 3.21
C SER A 90 11.02 -1.09 2.13
N ASN A 91 11.07 -2.08 1.24
CA ASN A 91 10.13 -2.17 0.11
C ASN A 91 8.77 -2.80 0.49
N LEU A 92 7.70 -2.27 -0.10
CA LEU A 92 6.45 -2.98 -0.36
C LEU A 92 6.55 -3.54 -1.78
N THR A 93 6.72 -4.85 -1.91
CA THR A 93 6.86 -5.50 -3.22
C THR A 93 5.59 -6.24 -3.58
N VAL A 94 4.98 -5.91 -4.72
CA VAL A 94 3.94 -6.73 -5.34
C VAL A 94 4.60 -7.73 -6.27
N LYS A 95 4.59 -9.00 -5.88
CA LYS A 95 5.26 -10.10 -6.59
C LYS A 95 4.65 -10.36 -7.96
N SER A 96 5.37 -11.10 -8.81
CA SER A 96 4.87 -11.55 -10.11
C SER A 96 3.49 -12.21 -9.95
N ARG A 97 2.57 -11.91 -10.86
CA ARG A 97 1.18 -12.42 -10.88
C ARG A 97 0.43 -12.18 -9.56
N SER A 98 0.75 -11.09 -8.89
CA SER A 98 0.14 -10.67 -7.62
C SER A 98 -0.49 -9.30 -7.74
N MET A 99 -1.41 -8.98 -6.85
CA MET A 99 -2.24 -7.78 -6.88
C MET A 99 -2.32 -7.14 -5.50
N LEU A 100 -1.96 -5.86 -5.43
CA LEU A 100 -2.38 -4.98 -4.34
C LEU A 100 -3.65 -4.27 -4.77
N MET A 101 -4.75 -4.44 -4.02
CA MET A 101 -6.04 -3.82 -4.30
C MET A 101 -6.41 -2.81 -3.21
N LEU A 102 -6.78 -1.60 -3.64
CA LEU A 102 -7.32 -0.54 -2.78
C LEU A 102 -8.82 -0.42 -3.05
N ASP A 103 -9.64 -0.71 -2.04
CA ASP A 103 -11.09 -0.64 -2.15
C ASP A 103 -11.64 0.78 -1.92
N ARG A 104 -12.93 0.94 -2.14
CA ARG A 104 -13.66 2.22 -2.17
C ARG A 104 -13.40 3.05 -0.92
N GLY A 105 -12.96 4.28 -1.15
CA GLY A 105 -12.77 5.28 -0.11
C GLY A 105 -11.55 5.05 0.78
N VAL A 106 -10.72 4.04 0.51
CA VAL A 106 -9.42 3.89 1.16
C VAL A 106 -8.42 4.88 0.58
N THR A 107 -7.60 5.47 1.44
CA THR A 107 -6.39 6.21 1.04
C THR A 107 -5.17 5.34 1.28
N PHE A 108 -4.41 5.03 0.24
CA PHE A 108 -3.04 4.52 0.40
C PHE A 108 -2.08 5.71 0.40
N SER A 109 -1.42 5.94 1.52
CA SER A 109 -0.45 7.02 1.68
C SER A 109 0.97 6.48 1.56
N TYR A 110 1.67 6.84 0.49
CA TYR A 110 3.10 6.65 0.36
C TYR A 110 3.82 7.77 1.14
N ASP A 111 4.46 7.40 2.25
CA ASP A 111 5.16 8.31 3.15
C ASP A 111 6.46 7.67 3.64
N SER A 112 7.23 7.07 2.72
CA SER A 112 8.44 6.34 3.07
C SER A 112 9.38 7.22 3.89
N SER A 113 9.89 6.68 5.00
CA SER A 113 10.92 7.33 5.83
C SER A 113 12.30 7.39 5.18
N SER A 114 12.45 6.85 3.96
CA SER A 114 13.63 7.06 3.12
C SER A 114 13.38 8.19 2.13
N ALA A 115 14.43 8.90 1.69
CA ALA A 115 14.33 9.90 0.64
C ALA A 115 14.08 9.31 -0.77
N ALA A 116 13.89 8.00 -0.88
CA ALA A 116 13.68 7.33 -2.15
C ALA A 116 12.17 7.15 -2.42
N ASN A 117 11.77 7.43 -3.65
CA ASN A 117 10.39 7.32 -4.13
C ASN A 117 10.08 5.92 -4.72
N ASP A 118 10.96 4.94 -4.54
CA ASP A 118 10.95 3.63 -5.19
C ASP A 118 10.57 2.46 -4.26
N LYS A 119 9.91 2.73 -3.12
CA LYS A 119 9.59 1.68 -2.14
C LYS A 119 8.31 0.92 -2.40
N LEU A 120 7.46 1.40 -3.31
CA LEU A 120 6.34 0.62 -3.85
C LEU A 120 6.81 -0.04 -5.15
N VAL A 121 7.14 -1.32 -5.08
CA VAL A 121 7.84 -2.04 -6.16
C VAL A 121 6.92 -3.06 -6.82
N PHE A 122 6.87 -3.04 -8.14
CA PHE A 122 6.26 -4.09 -8.96
C PHE A 122 7.35 -5.02 -9.47
N GLU A 123 7.30 -6.32 -9.10
CA GLU A 123 8.36 -7.28 -9.43
C GLU A 123 8.50 -7.51 -10.95
N ASP A 124 7.39 -7.54 -11.69
CA ASP A 124 7.39 -7.59 -13.16
C ASP A 124 6.11 -7.01 -13.78
N SER A 125 5.98 -7.11 -15.11
CA SER A 125 4.82 -6.63 -15.88
C SER A 125 3.48 -7.31 -15.55
N SER A 126 3.48 -8.36 -14.74
CA SER A 126 2.28 -9.05 -14.26
C SER A 126 1.86 -8.65 -12.84
N SER A 127 2.70 -7.93 -12.11
CA SER A 127 2.36 -7.28 -10.84
C SER A 127 1.35 -6.16 -11.07
N THR A 128 0.31 -6.07 -10.22
CA THR A 128 -0.78 -5.11 -10.41
C THR A 128 -1.07 -4.29 -9.15
N LEU A 129 -1.17 -2.96 -9.30
CA LEU A 129 -1.91 -2.10 -8.37
C LEU A 129 -3.30 -1.84 -8.95
N LYS A 130 -4.33 -2.21 -8.20
CA LYS A 130 -5.73 -2.04 -8.60
C LYS A 130 -6.44 -1.10 -7.65
N MET A 131 -7.05 -0.06 -8.20
CA MET A 131 -7.76 0.96 -7.44
C MET A 131 -9.23 0.94 -7.81
N PHE A 132 -10.09 0.96 -6.79
CA PHE A 132 -11.54 1.05 -6.92
C PHE A 132 -12.05 2.22 -6.10
N GLY A 133 -12.33 3.36 -6.73
CA GLY A 133 -12.90 4.49 -5.99
C GLY A 133 -12.02 4.99 -4.84
N SER A 134 -10.70 4.87 -4.97
CA SER A 134 -9.72 5.02 -3.89
C SER A 134 -8.71 6.14 -4.18
N THR A 135 -7.92 6.51 -3.18
CA THR A 135 -6.88 7.55 -3.31
C THR A 135 -5.49 6.94 -3.18
N LEU A 136 -4.60 7.27 -4.13
CA LEU A 136 -3.16 7.13 -3.97
C LEU A 136 -2.61 8.51 -3.60
N TYR A 137 -2.08 8.62 -2.39
CA TYR A 137 -1.53 9.83 -1.82
C TYR A 137 -0.01 9.72 -1.72
N SER A 138 0.71 10.75 -2.13
CA SER A 138 2.15 10.87 -2.00
C SER A 138 2.50 12.11 -1.19
N THR A 139 3.31 11.94 -0.14
CA THR A 139 3.92 13.07 0.57
C THR A 139 5.07 13.67 -0.24
N HIS A 140 5.78 14.63 0.33
CA HIS A 140 7.03 15.20 -0.21
C HIS A 140 8.13 14.17 -0.52
N THR A 141 8.02 12.91 -0.08
CA THR A 141 8.96 11.86 -0.53
C THR A 141 8.80 11.54 -2.02
N GLY A 142 7.61 11.75 -2.58
CA GLY A 142 7.26 11.32 -3.93
C GLY A 142 7.05 9.81 -4.04
N VAL A 143 6.39 9.36 -5.10
CA VAL A 143 6.23 7.93 -5.42
C VAL A 143 6.44 7.70 -6.90
N SER A 144 7.29 6.75 -7.25
CA SER A 144 7.58 6.37 -8.63
C SER A 144 6.99 5.00 -8.91
N LEU A 145 5.98 4.98 -9.79
CA LEU A 145 5.37 3.75 -10.28
C LEU A 145 6.02 3.38 -11.62
N SER A 146 6.78 2.29 -11.62
CA SER A 146 7.45 1.74 -12.80
C SER A 146 7.23 0.25 -12.87
N THR A 147 7.27 -0.30 -14.08
CA THR A 147 7.01 -1.72 -14.35
C THR A 147 5.60 -2.16 -13.89
N GLY A 148 5.07 -3.30 -14.35
CA GLY A 148 3.76 -3.79 -13.88
C GLY A 148 2.56 -3.08 -14.51
N ARG A 149 1.44 -3.09 -13.79
CA ARG A 149 0.17 -2.53 -14.23
C ARG A 149 -0.53 -1.72 -13.15
N LEU A 150 -1.05 -0.55 -13.52
CA LEU A 150 -2.02 0.23 -12.77
C LEU A 150 -3.41 0.06 -13.38
N GLU A 151 -4.39 -0.41 -12.60
CA GLU A 151 -5.79 -0.51 -13.03
C GLU A 151 -6.67 0.47 -12.24
N VAL A 152 -7.25 1.45 -12.94
CA VAL A 152 -8.18 2.44 -12.40
C VAL A 152 -9.62 2.02 -12.67
N ASN A 153 -10.41 1.88 -11.60
CA ASN A 153 -11.82 1.51 -11.63
C ASN A 153 -12.63 2.52 -10.82
N ASP A 154 -13.79 2.95 -11.32
CA ASP A 154 -14.57 4.06 -10.75
C ASP A 154 -13.76 5.38 -10.73
N LEU A 155 -14.14 6.35 -9.90
CA LEU A 155 -13.38 7.59 -9.68
C LEU A 155 -12.25 7.38 -8.67
N CYS A 156 -11.01 7.31 -9.15
CA CYS A 156 -9.82 7.30 -8.30
C CYS A 156 -9.14 8.67 -8.26
N ILE A 157 -8.36 8.90 -7.21
CA ILE A 157 -7.63 10.16 -7.02
C ILE A 157 -6.14 9.86 -6.87
N PHE A 158 -5.33 10.60 -7.62
CA PHE A 158 -3.91 10.78 -7.37
C PHE A 158 -3.69 12.14 -6.73
N GLU A 159 -3.07 12.16 -5.56
CA GLU A 159 -2.81 13.39 -4.81
C GLU A 159 -1.35 13.41 -4.36
N SER A 160 -0.68 14.53 -4.63
CA SER A 160 0.76 14.72 -4.39
C SER A 160 0.99 16.04 -3.66
N GLU A 161 1.76 16.01 -2.57
CA GLU A 161 2.22 17.20 -1.84
C GLU A 161 3.44 17.88 -2.50
N ALA A 162 3.99 17.30 -3.56
CA ALA A 162 5.25 17.71 -4.16
C ALA A 162 5.31 19.20 -4.56
N ASP A 163 6.38 19.88 -4.12
CA ASP A 163 6.67 21.26 -4.50
C ASP A 163 7.62 21.33 -5.72
N ASN A 164 8.30 20.23 -6.04
CA ASN A 164 9.25 20.13 -7.13
C ASN A 164 9.25 18.73 -7.76
N SER A 165 9.89 18.57 -8.92
CA SER A 165 9.82 17.35 -9.72
C SER A 165 10.50 16.14 -9.07
N ALA A 166 11.44 16.34 -8.13
CA ALA A 166 12.07 15.22 -7.43
C ALA A 166 11.13 14.59 -6.38
N GLU A 167 10.14 15.34 -5.93
CA GLU A 167 9.11 14.92 -4.96
C GLU A 167 7.83 14.46 -5.64
N ALA A 168 7.74 14.58 -6.97
CA ALA A 168 6.51 14.32 -7.70
C ALA A 168 6.05 12.85 -7.58
N MET A 169 4.77 12.64 -7.85
CA MET A 169 4.29 11.32 -8.22
C MET A 169 4.69 11.07 -9.68
N ILE A 170 5.51 10.04 -9.92
CA ILE A 170 6.07 9.70 -11.23
C ILE A 170 5.35 8.46 -11.76
N ILE A 171 4.80 8.58 -12.96
CA ILE A 171 4.22 7.48 -13.72
C ILE A 171 5.17 7.18 -14.88
N ASN A 172 5.89 6.06 -14.80
CA ASN A 172 6.90 5.74 -15.79
C ASN A 172 6.27 5.12 -17.06
N THR A 173 6.93 5.32 -18.20
CA THR A 173 6.50 4.82 -19.53
C THR A 173 6.48 3.29 -19.65
N ASP A 174 7.13 2.58 -18.74
CA ASP A 174 7.14 1.12 -18.66
C ASP A 174 5.97 0.54 -17.84
N LEU A 175 5.14 1.39 -17.21
CA LEU A 175 3.93 1.01 -16.50
C LEU A 175 2.73 0.86 -17.46
N ASP A 176 2.05 -0.29 -17.45
CA ASP A 176 0.78 -0.49 -18.16
C ASP A 176 -0.36 0.21 -17.39
N VAL A 177 -0.82 1.37 -17.86
CA VAL A 177 -1.93 2.10 -17.22
C VAL A 177 -3.25 1.78 -17.93
N ARG A 178 -4.23 1.27 -17.17
CA ARG A 178 -5.56 0.91 -17.67
C ARG A 178 -6.66 1.63 -16.91
N VAL A 179 -7.33 2.54 -17.59
CA VAL A 179 -8.57 3.16 -17.11
C VAL A 179 -9.75 2.39 -17.66
N ARG A 180 -10.57 1.78 -16.79
CA ARG A 180 -11.72 0.98 -17.22
C ARG A 180 -12.84 1.86 -17.76
N ALA A 181 -13.76 1.26 -18.53
CA ALA A 181 -14.91 1.97 -19.07
C ALA A 181 -15.74 2.59 -17.93
N GLY A 182 -16.00 3.90 -18.02
CA GLY A 182 -16.73 4.66 -17.00
C GLY A 182 -15.90 5.04 -15.77
N ALA A 183 -14.64 4.63 -15.67
CA ALA A 183 -13.72 5.07 -14.62
C ALA A 183 -13.13 6.45 -14.95
N ALA A 184 -12.66 7.15 -13.92
CA ALA A 184 -11.98 8.43 -14.03
C ALA A 184 -10.79 8.47 -13.06
N LEU A 185 -9.73 9.18 -13.45
CA LEU A 185 -8.59 9.47 -12.59
C LEU A 185 -8.51 10.99 -12.41
N ASP A 186 -8.81 11.46 -11.20
CA ASP A 186 -8.57 12.84 -10.79
C ASP A 186 -7.13 12.96 -10.30
N MET A 187 -6.45 14.05 -10.68
CA MET A 187 -5.02 14.24 -10.47
C MET A 187 -4.77 15.61 -9.84
N ARG A 188 -4.15 15.61 -8.66
CA ARG A 188 -3.95 16.80 -7.82
C ARG A 188 -2.49 16.90 -7.38
N GLY A 189 -1.92 18.10 -7.47
CA GLY A 189 -0.50 18.33 -7.18
C GLY A 189 0.40 18.03 -8.39
N MET A 190 1.70 17.88 -8.15
CA MET A 190 2.67 17.59 -9.21
C MET A 190 2.73 16.09 -9.51
N ILE A 191 2.31 15.74 -10.72
CA ILE A 191 2.37 14.39 -11.29
C ILE A 191 3.15 14.48 -12.59
N VAL A 192 4.17 13.63 -12.73
CA VAL A 192 5.09 13.59 -13.89
C VAL A 192 4.90 12.27 -14.62
N TYR A 193 4.93 12.33 -15.95
CA TYR A 193 4.92 11.16 -16.83
C TYR A 193 6.20 11.16 -17.66
N GLU A 194 7.02 10.12 -17.52
CA GLU A 194 8.34 10.02 -18.17
C GLU A 194 8.75 8.60 -18.57
#